data_AF-A0A7S2UKA6-F1
#
_entry.id   AF-A0A7S2UKA6-F1
#
_cell.length_a   1.000
_cell.length_b   1.000
_cell.length_c   1.000
_cell.angle_alpha   90.00
_cell.angle_beta   90.00
_cell.angle_gamma   90.00
#
_symmetry.space_group_name_H-M   'P 1'
#
loop_
_entity.id
_entity.type
_entity.pdbx_description
1 polymer ?
#
loop_
_entity_poly.entity_id
_entity_poly.type
_entity_poly.pdbx_seq_one_letter_code
_entity_poly.pdbx_strand_id
1 'polypeptide(L)'
;MVDSTTASLQDEIAKVEMEIEEAKAERKTSDSEEERKMLLGIIATLEQRRTTLYQERLATVNQQRLTKVEKLCTGALETATCLHQIMSESSIKPKEADNGASLWRELNDDTYDEEGDESDWGSEGSSDDDAVDEDDWQR
;
A
#
# COMPACT_ATOMS: atom_id res chain seq x y z
N MET A 1 -15.58 4.47 -8.95
CA MET A 1 -16.25 3.53 -9.85
C MET A 1 -15.49 2.23 -9.76
N VAL A 2 -16.17 1.14 -9.39
CA VAL A 2 -15.64 -0.22 -9.50
C VAL A 2 -15.76 -0.58 -10.97
N ASP A 3 -14.67 -0.94 -11.63
CA ASP A 3 -14.74 -1.27 -13.05
C ASP A 3 -15.58 -2.54 -13.26
N SER A 4 -16.38 -2.55 -14.32
CA SER A 4 -17.35 -3.62 -14.64
C SER A 4 -16.73 -5.03 -14.55
N THR A 5 -15.46 -5.18 -14.90
CA THR A 5 -14.71 -6.44 -14.82
C THR A 5 -14.51 -6.93 -13.40
N THR A 6 -14.15 -6.02 -12.47
CA THR A 6 -13.92 -6.37 -11.06
C THR A 6 -15.21 -6.70 -10.31
N ALA A 7 -16.33 -6.06 -10.71
CA ALA A 7 -17.65 -6.40 -10.22
C ALA A 7 -18.10 -7.80 -10.72
N SER A 8 -17.93 -8.06 -12.02
CA SER A 8 -18.24 -9.38 -12.61
C SER A 8 -17.47 -10.52 -11.94
N LEU A 9 -16.15 -10.35 -11.74
CA LEU A 9 -15.33 -11.35 -11.05
C LEU A 9 -15.78 -11.58 -9.61
N GLN A 10 -16.27 -10.53 -8.93
CA GLN A 10 -16.76 -10.65 -7.56
C GLN A 10 -18.08 -11.43 -7.50
N ASP A 11 -18.98 -11.23 -8.45
CA ASP A 11 -20.22 -12.00 -8.58
C ASP A 11 -19.94 -13.48 -8.90
N GLU A 12 -18.97 -13.74 -9.78
CA GLU A 12 -18.55 -15.12 -10.09
C GLU A 12 -17.93 -15.83 -8.89
N ILE A 13 -17.08 -15.14 -8.11
CA ILE A 13 -16.52 -15.69 -6.88
C ILE A 13 -17.65 -16.05 -5.90
N ALA A 14 -18.60 -15.13 -5.68
CA ALA A 14 -19.73 -15.37 -4.77
C ALA A 14 -20.58 -16.57 -5.22
N LYS A 15 -20.79 -16.72 -6.52
CA LYS A 15 -21.49 -17.89 -7.08
C LYS A 15 -20.73 -19.19 -6.79
N VAL A 16 -19.43 -19.24 -7.05
CA VAL A 16 -18.62 -20.44 -6.79
C VAL A 16 -18.56 -20.76 -5.29
N GLU A 17 -18.48 -19.75 -4.42
CA GLU A 17 -18.51 -19.95 -2.96
C GLU A 17 -19.84 -20.57 -2.50
N MET A 18 -20.96 -20.15 -3.09
CA MET A 18 -22.26 -20.73 -2.82
C MET A 18 -22.32 -22.20 -3.27
N GLU A 19 -21.86 -22.51 -4.48
CA GLU A 19 -21.79 -23.88 -5.02
C GLU A 19 -20.92 -24.80 -4.13
N ILE A 20 -19.81 -24.28 -3.59
CA ILE A 20 -18.95 -25.02 -2.66
C ILE A 20 -19.70 -25.36 -1.37
N GLU A 21 -20.40 -24.39 -0.77
CA GLU A 21 -21.12 -24.61 0.48
C GLU A 21 -22.31 -25.54 0.29
N GLU A 22 -23.00 -25.47 -0.85
CA GLU A 22 -24.05 -26.41 -1.22
C GLU A 22 -23.49 -27.84 -1.34
N ALA A 23 -22.41 -28.03 -2.09
CA ALA A 23 -21.77 -29.35 -2.24
C ALA A 23 -21.25 -29.90 -0.89
N LYS A 24 -20.75 -29.02 0.00
CA LYS A 24 -20.36 -29.41 1.37
C LYS A 24 -21.57 -29.81 2.22
N ALA A 25 -22.70 -29.12 2.09
CA ALA A 25 -23.92 -29.45 2.79
C ALA A 25 -24.48 -30.80 2.31
N GLU A 26 -24.58 -31.00 1.00
CA GLU A 26 -25.02 -32.25 0.39
C GLU A 26 -24.15 -33.43 0.80
N ARG A 27 -22.82 -33.23 0.82
CA ARG A 27 -21.87 -34.27 1.26
C ARG A 27 -22.06 -34.66 2.73
N LYS A 28 -22.45 -33.72 3.60
CA LYS A 28 -22.69 -33.99 5.02
C LYS A 28 -23.96 -34.81 5.24
N THR A 29 -24.92 -34.72 4.32
CA THR A 29 -26.21 -35.41 4.42
C THR A 29 -26.30 -36.69 3.57
N SER A 30 -25.34 -36.92 2.67
CA SER A 30 -25.32 -38.13 1.84
C SER A 30 -24.90 -39.36 2.65
N ASP A 31 -25.72 -40.42 2.53
CA ASP A 31 -25.49 -41.72 3.16
C ASP A 31 -24.62 -42.66 2.28
N SER A 32 -24.38 -42.32 1.01
CA SER A 32 -23.55 -43.12 0.09
C SER A 32 -22.08 -42.66 0.13
N GLU A 33 -21.16 -43.60 0.29
CA GLU A 33 -19.73 -43.30 0.27
C GLU A 33 -19.25 -42.87 -1.13
N GLU A 34 -19.79 -43.46 -2.18
CA GLU A 34 -19.51 -43.11 -3.57
C GLU A 34 -19.94 -41.66 -3.87
N GLU A 35 -21.14 -41.27 -3.44
CA GLU A 35 -21.64 -39.89 -3.58
C GLU A 35 -20.77 -38.90 -2.81
N ARG A 36 -20.45 -39.18 -1.53
CA ARG A 36 -19.56 -38.31 -0.75
C ARG A 36 -18.18 -38.16 -1.39
N LYS A 37 -17.66 -39.21 -2.03
CA LYS A 37 -16.38 -39.17 -2.75
C LYS A 37 -16.47 -38.36 -4.04
N MET A 38 -17.57 -38.48 -4.79
CA MET A 38 -17.84 -37.63 -5.94
C MET A 38 -17.91 -36.15 -5.54
N LEU A 39 -18.66 -35.84 -4.47
CA LEU A 39 -18.82 -34.48 -3.96
C LEU A 39 -17.49 -33.89 -3.47
N LEU A 40 -16.58 -34.70 -2.90
CA LEU A 40 -15.21 -34.25 -2.60
C LEU A 40 -14.45 -33.80 -3.86
N GLY A 41 -14.59 -34.54 -4.96
CA GLY A 41 -13.99 -34.16 -6.25
C GLY A 41 -14.57 -32.85 -6.79
N ILE A 42 -15.89 -32.67 -6.67
CA ILE A 42 -16.59 -31.44 -7.06
C ILE A 42 -16.12 -30.26 -6.21
N ILE A 43 -16.08 -30.41 -4.88
CA ILE A 43 -15.59 -29.37 -3.97
C ILE A 43 -14.16 -28.97 -4.32
N ALA A 44 -13.26 -29.93 -4.55
CA ALA A 44 -11.87 -29.64 -4.91
C ALA A 44 -11.75 -28.86 -6.24
N THR A 45 -12.55 -29.21 -7.25
CA THR A 45 -12.55 -28.49 -8.53
C THR A 45 -13.13 -27.08 -8.40
N LEU A 46 -14.19 -26.90 -7.61
CA LEU A 46 -14.74 -25.58 -7.31
C LEU A 46 -13.76 -24.72 -6.49
N GLU A 47 -13.05 -25.29 -5.51
CA GLU A 47 -12.02 -24.59 -4.74
C GLU A 47 -10.84 -24.14 -5.61
N GLN A 48 -10.43 -24.99 -6.56
CA GLN A 48 -9.44 -24.61 -7.56
C GLN A 48 -9.94 -23.44 -8.42
N ARG A 49 -11.18 -23.52 -8.93
CA ARG A 49 -11.80 -22.44 -9.72
C ARG A 49 -11.88 -21.13 -8.94
N ARG A 50 -12.31 -21.18 -7.68
CA ARG A 50 -12.35 -20.02 -6.78
C ARG A 50 -10.97 -19.38 -6.65
N THR A 51 -9.92 -20.19 -6.49
CA THR A 51 -8.54 -19.72 -6.40
C THR A 51 -8.10 -18.98 -7.66
N THR A 52 -8.41 -19.54 -8.84
CA THR A 52 -8.13 -18.88 -10.12
C THR A 52 -8.85 -17.54 -10.25
N LEU A 53 -10.14 -17.48 -9.92
CA LEU A 53 -10.91 -16.23 -9.96
C LEU A 53 -10.34 -15.16 -9.02
N TYR A 54 -9.90 -15.55 -7.82
CA TYR A 54 -9.22 -14.63 -6.90
C TYR A 54 -7.91 -14.07 -7.48
N GLN A 55 -7.12 -14.91 -8.16
CA GLN A 55 -5.88 -14.48 -8.81
C GLN A 55 -6.17 -13.50 -9.97
N GLU A 56 -7.16 -13.79 -10.80
CA GLU A 56 -7.59 -12.90 -11.89
C GLU A 56 -8.07 -11.54 -11.37
N ARG A 57 -8.88 -11.55 -10.30
CA ARG A 57 -9.34 -10.32 -9.65
C ARG A 57 -8.18 -9.51 -9.11
N LEU A 58 -7.22 -10.16 -8.43
CA LEU A 58 -6.04 -9.49 -7.89
C LEU A 58 -5.17 -8.88 -9.02
N ALA A 59 -4.95 -9.62 -10.10
CA ALA A 59 -4.22 -9.13 -11.26
C ALA A 59 -4.90 -7.89 -11.88
N THR A 60 -6.22 -7.95 -12.07
CA THR A 60 -7.01 -6.84 -12.61
C THR A 60 -6.93 -5.60 -11.73
N VAL A 61 -7.12 -5.76 -10.41
CA VAL A 61 -7.04 -4.64 -9.46
C VAL A 61 -5.63 -4.03 -9.43
N ASN A 62 -4.59 -4.86 -9.46
CA ASN A 62 -3.21 -4.37 -9.49
C ASN A 62 -2.93 -3.58 -10.76
N GLN A 63 -3.41 -4.05 -11.91
CA GLN A 63 -3.25 -3.34 -13.17
C GLN A 63 -3.98 -1.98 -13.15
N GLN A 64 -5.21 -1.93 -12.64
CA GLN A 64 -5.95 -0.67 -12.46
C GLN A 64 -5.21 0.31 -11.54
N ARG A 65 -4.65 -0.18 -10.43
CA ARG A 65 -3.86 0.63 -9.51
C ARG A 65 -2.60 1.17 -10.18
N LEU A 66 -1.90 0.33 -10.94
CA LEU A 66 -0.71 0.73 -11.69
C LEU A 66 -1.04 1.83 -12.71
N THR A 67 -2.07 1.63 -13.54
CA THR A 67 -2.52 2.65 -14.50
C THR A 67 -2.95 3.95 -13.82
N LYS A 68 -3.57 3.88 -12.64
CA LYS A 68 -3.91 5.08 -11.87
C LYS A 68 -2.67 5.82 -11.38
N VAL A 69 -1.67 5.10 -10.88
CA VAL A 69 -0.38 5.67 -10.46
C VAL A 69 0.34 6.31 -11.65
N GLU A 70 0.41 5.62 -12.79
CA GLU A 70 1.03 6.15 -14.01
C GLU A 70 0.40 7.48 -14.42
N LYS A 71 -0.94 7.55 -14.47
CA LYS A 71 -1.68 8.78 -14.80
C LYS A 71 -1.42 9.93 -13.83
N LEU A 72 -1.28 9.62 -12.53
CA LEU A 72 -0.95 10.63 -11.51
C LEU A 72 0.48 11.12 -11.67
N CYS A 73 1.43 10.22 -11.93
CA CYS A 73 2.83 10.58 -12.15
C CYS A 73 3.02 11.41 -13.43
N THR A 74 2.34 11.06 -14.53
CA THR A 74 2.41 11.86 -15.77
C THR A 74 1.80 13.24 -15.55
N GLY A 75 0.65 13.35 -14.90
CA GLY A 75 0.05 14.65 -14.57
C GLY A 75 0.93 15.49 -13.64
N ALA A 76 1.58 14.86 -12.65
CA ALA A 76 2.54 15.54 -11.77
C ALA A 76 3.78 16.05 -12.54
N LEU A 77 4.28 15.26 -13.48
CA LEU A 77 5.41 15.66 -14.33
C LEU A 77 5.03 16.82 -15.25
N GLU A 78 3.86 16.76 -15.88
CA GLU A 78 3.34 17.82 -16.76
C GLU A 78 3.15 19.14 -15.99
N THR A 79 2.58 19.08 -14.79
CA THR A 79 2.42 20.27 -13.93
C THR A 79 3.75 20.84 -13.46
N ALA A 80 4.69 19.99 -13.04
CA ALA A 80 6.05 20.42 -12.68
C ALA A 80 6.77 21.08 -13.87
N THR A 81 6.60 20.53 -15.07
CA THR A 81 7.19 21.09 -16.30
C THR A 81 6.57 22.43 -16.66
N CYS A 82 5.25 22.56 -16.56
CA CYS A 82 4.54 23.82 -16.77
C CYS A 82 4.97 24.90 -15.77
N LEU A 83 5.09 24.55 -14.48
CA LEU A 83 5.60 25.46 -13.45
C LEU A 83 7.05 25.88 -13.74
N HIS A 84 7.92 24.95 -14.12
CA HIS A 84 9.29 25.27 -14.51
C HIS A 84 9.34 26.23 -15.70
N GLN A 85 8.50 25.99 -16.72
CA GLN A 85 8.40 26.85 -17.88
C GLN A 85 7.92 28.25 -17.50
N ILE A 86 6.85 28.35 -16.69
CA ILE A 86 6.37 29.63 -16.15
C ILE A 86 7.49 30.33 -15.38
N MET A 87 8.21 29.65 -14.48
CA MET A 87 9.31 30.25 -13.71
C MET A 87 10.46 30.73 -14.62
N SER A 88 10.77 29.97 -15.67
CA SER A 88 11.83 30.31 -16.62
C SER A 88 11.45 31.47 -17.56
N GLU A 89 10.18 31.55 -17.96
CA GLU A 89 9.62 32.63 -18.77
C GLU A 89 9.35 33.88 -17.92
N SER A 90 9.01 33.69 -16.64
CA SER A 90 8.95 34.73 -15.62
C SER A 90 10.32 35.09 -15.10
N SER A 91 11.34 35.15 -15.98
CA SER A 91 12.49 36.04 -15.81
C SER A 91 12.02 37.50 -15.84
N ILE A 92 11.12 37.82 -14.91
CA ILE A 92 10.85 39.13 -14.39
C ILE A 92 12.17 39.50 -13.76
N LYS A 93 12.98 40.29 -14.48
CA LYS A 93 14.12 40.97 -13.88
C LYS A 93 13.61 41.55 -12.57
N PRO A 94 14.24 41.25 -11.41
CA PRO A 94 13.86 41.94 -10.19
C PRO A 94 13.99 43.43 -10.52
N LYS A 95 12.85 44.11 -10.60
CA LYS A 95 12.82 45.56 -10.64
C LYS A 95 13.43 45.93 -9.30
N GLU A 96 14.58 46.60 -9.30
CA GLU A 96 15.23 47.11 -8.10
C GLU A 96 14.14 47.77 -7.25
N ALA A 97 13.71 47.05 -6.21
CA ALA A 97 12.77 47.54 -5.23
C ALA A 97 13.62 48.34 -4.26
N ASP A 98 13.73 49.63 -4.52
CA ASP A 98 14.57 50.59 -3.79
C ASP A 98 14.11 50.85 -2.34
N ASN A 99 13.44 49.88 -1.69
CA ASN A 99 12.85 50.02 -0.36
C ASN A 99 12.37 48.70 0.30
N GLY A 100 12.69 47.52 -0.22
CA GLY A 100 12.25 46.24 0.39
C GLY A 100 13.13 45.68 1.51
N ALA A 101 14.38 46.15 1.62
CA ALA A 101 15.37 45.60 2.57
C ALA A 101 15.09 45.98 4.04
N SER A 102 14.17 46.91 4.30
CA SER A 102 13.85 47.35 5.66
C SER A 102 12.82 46.48 6.37
N LEU A 103 11.99 45.71 5.65
CA LEU A 103 10.90 44.94 6.25
C LEU A 103 11.33 43.63 6.92
N TRP A 104 12.47 43.06 6.53
CA TRP A 104 12.99 41.83 7.14
C TRP A 104 13.80 42.08 8.41
N ARG A 105 14.13 43.34 8.71
CA ARG A 105 14.94 43.70 9.88
C ARG A 105 14.09 44.00 11.12
N GLU A 106 12.79 44.27 10.98
CA GLU A 106 11.88 44.53 12.09
C GLU A 106 11.20 43.28 12.66
N LEU A 107 11.36 42.10 12.05
CA LEU A 107 10.74 40.84 12.49
C LEU A 107 11.70 39.89 13.23
N ASN A 108 12.97 40.27 13.40
CA ASN A 108 14.01 39.45 14.02
C ASN A 108 14.60 40.08 15.30
N ASP A 109 13.95 41.09 15.89
CA ASP A 109 14.42 41.78 17.10
C ASP A 109 13.52 41.51 18.31
N ASP A 110 13.04 40.28 18.45
CA ASP A 110 12.50 39.77 19.71
C ASP A 110 13.57 38.88 20.35
N THR A 111 14.43 39.53 21.14
CA THR A 111 15.04 39.06 22.40
C THR A 111 15.06 37.54 22.61
N TYR A 112 16.16 36.90 22.22
CA TYR A 112 16.59 35.64 22.84
C TYR A 112 17.17 35.95 24.22
N ASP A 113 16.37 35.73 25.27
CA ASP A 113 16.91 35.58 26.63
C ASP A 113 17.56 34.20 26.74
N GLU A 114 18.88 34.21 26.96
CA GLU A 114 19.69 33.05 27.35
C GLU A 114 19.35 32.65 28.79
N GLU A 115 18.54 31.60 28.97
CA GLU A 115 18.69 30.67 30.08
C GLU A 115 18.66 29.27 29.45
N GLY A 116 19.76 28.52 29.39
CA GLY A 116 20.57 28.13 30.53
C GLY A 116 20.06 26.80 31.05
N ASP A 117 20.23 25.72 30.29
CA ASP A 117 20.10 24.37 30.85
C ASP A 117 21.12 23.42 30.22
N GLU A 118 22.14 23.13 31.03
CA GLU A 118 23.21 22.19 30.75
C GLU A 118 22.68 20.77 30.98
N SER A 119 22.34 20.05 29.91
CA SER A 119 22.11 18.60 30.02
C SER A 119 23.36 17.83 29.62
N ASP A 120 24.09 17.48 30.67
CA ASP A 120 25.16 16.49 30.81
C ASP A 120 24.73 15.13 30.20
N TRP A 121 25.20 14.84 28.98
CA TRP A 121 25.06 13.51 28.38
C TRP A 121 26.18 12.61 28.88
N GLY A 122 25.96 12.06 30.07
CA GLY A 122 26.79 11.01 30.64
C GLY A 122 27.05 9.89 29.62
N SER A 123 28.32 9.73 29.27
CA SER A 123 28.86 8.50 28.68
C SER A 123 29.02 7.46 29.76
N GLU A 124 28.55 6.24 29.50
CA GLU A 124 28.97 4.94 30.09
C GLU A 124 27.91 3.93 29.56
N GLY A 125 28.21 2.94 28.73
CA GLY A 125 29.31 1.98 28.76
C GLY A 125 28.68 0.58 28.65
N SER A 126 29.22 -0.26 27.75
CA SER A 126 29.40 -1.73 27.82
C SER A 126 28.17 -2.62 28.18
N SER A 127 27.88 -3.79 27.60
CA SER A 127 28.70 -4.95 27.17
C SER A 127 27.72 -5.94 26.51
N ASP A 128 28.09 -6.60 25.42
CA ASP A 128 28.43 -8.04 25.34
C ASP A 128 27.26 -9.04 25.50
N ASP A 129 27.21 -9.91 24.48
CA ASP A 129 26.88 -11.34 24.50
C ASP A 129 25.59 -11.84 25.17
N ASP A 130 24.71 -12.45 24.38
CA ASP A 130 24.39 -13.86 24.61
C ASP A 130 23.86 -14.54 23.34
N ALA A 131 24.59 -15.60 22.99
CA ALA A 131 24.30 -16.55 21.94
C ALA A 131 23.01 -17.34 22.25
N VAL A 132 22.15 -17.49 21.25
CA VAL A 132 21.11 -18.53 21.28
C VAL A 132 21.65 -19.74 20.52
N ASP A 133 21.95 -20.80 21.29
CA ASP A 133 22.32 -22.13 20.84
C ASP A 133 21.27 -22.71 19.87
N GLU A 134 21.68 -22.97 18.62
CA GLU A 134 20.98 -23.89 17.71
C GLU A 134 21.61 -25.28 17.84
N ASP A 135 21.20 -26.06 18.84
CA ASP A 135 21.53 -27.49 18.90
C ASP A 135 20.53 -28.24 19.80
N ASP A 136 19.32 -28.56 19.29
CA ASP A 136 18.53 -29.66 19.91
C ASP A 136 17.46 -30.30 18.99
N TRP A 137 17.87 -30.79 17.81
CA TRP A 137 17.09 -31.81 17.11
C TRP A 137 18.00 -32.96 16.66
N GLN A 138 18.57 -33.67 17.65
CA GLN A 138 19.17 -34.98 17.44
C GLN A 138 18.10 -36.08 17.37
N ARG A 139 18.24 -36.89 16.32
CA ARG A 139 18.15 -38.36 16.29
C ARG A 139 16.80 -39.06 16.51
#